data_AF-A0A1W9SX56-F1
#
_entry.id   AF-A0A1W9SX56-F1
#
_cell.length_a   1.000
_cell.length_b   1.000
_cell.length_c   1.000
_cell.angle_alpha   90.00
_cell.angle_beta   90.00
_cell.angle_gamma   90.00
#
_symmetry.space_group_name_H-M   'P 1'
#
loop_
_entity.id
_entity.type
_entity.pdbx_description
1 polymer ?
#
loop_
_entity_poly.entity_id
_entity_poly.type
_entity_poly.pdbx_seq_one_letter_code
_entity_poly.pdbx_strand_id
1 'polypeptide(L)'
;MNRKKIFIITIILFIMPVNTLFCNELEYQKTKMSFKNFIECELTRTNAENYYFKGKIHKIDIINMHDIRNEGNIKIITGAAKCFEIISQKSQTLFVTIGIKKILENEKVLYFLAKKENAPVFLIELAENPYNERCLWTQYWINTN
;
A
#
# COMPACT_ATOMS: atom_id res chain seq x y z
N MET A 1 -15.32 -34.95 45.81
CA MET A 1 -15.20 -33.92 44.76
C MET A 1 -14.12 -34.38 43.76
N ASN A 2 -14.53 -34.89 42.60
CA ASN A 2 -13.71 -35.77 41.75
C ASN A 2 -12.62 -35.00 40.98
N ARG A 3 -11.34 -35.29 41.31
CA ARG A 3 -10.14 -34.76 40.64
C ARG A 3 -10.14 -34.91 39.11
N LYS A 4 -10.90 -35.88 38.57
CA LYS A 4 -11.08 -36.09 37.12
C LYS A 4 -11.86 -34.96 36.41
N LYS A 5 -12.75 -34.25 37.11
CA LYS A 5 -13.55 -33.15 36.51
C LYS A 5 -12.75 -31.84 36.38
N ILE A 6 -11.76 -31.63 37.25
CA ILE A 6 -10.93 -30.42 37.24
C ILE A 6 -9.97 -30.45 36.03
N PHE A 7 -9.43 -31.62 35.68
CA PHE A 7 -8.49 -31.77 34.57
C PHE A 7 -9.10 -31.48 33.19
N ILE A 8 -10.39 -31.77 33.00
CA ILE A 8 -11.07 -31.54 31.72
C ILE A 8 -11.34 -30.04 31.52
N ILE A 9 -11.59 -29.30 32.60
CA ILE A 9 -11.85 -27.85 32.55
C ILE A 9 -10.56 -27.08 32.21
N THR A 10 -9.39 -27.56 32.63
CA THR A 10 -8.10 -26.92 32.31
C THR A 10 -7.65 -27.14 30.86
N ILE A 11 -8.06 -28.24 30.20
CA ILE A 11 -7.68 -28.53 28.81
C ILE A 11 -8.51 -27.69 27.82
N ILE A 12 -9.77 -27.38 28.15
CA ILE A 12 -10.64 -26.57 27.28
C ILE A 12 -10.18 -25.10 27.22
N LEU A 13 -9.50 -24.60 28.26
CA LEU A 13 -9.03 -23.21 28.30
C LEU A 13 -7.76 -22.94 27.46
N PHE A 14 -7.07 -23.98 27.00
CA PHE A 14 -5.81 -23.83 26.24
C PHE A 14 -6.01 -23.82 24.71
N ILE A 15 -7.26 -23.95 24.24
CA ILE A 15 -7.63 -23.86 22.81
C ILE A 15 -8.13 -22.44 22.50
N MET A 16 -7.42 -21.42 22.99
CA MET A 16 -7.61 -20.05 22.51
C MET A 16 -6.84 -19.90 21.19
N PRO A 17 -7.48 -19.42 20.11
CA PRO A 17 -6.86 -19.40 18.79
C PRO A 17 -5.73 -18.36 18.75
N VAL A 18 -4.49 -18.83 18.62
CA VAL A 18 -3.30 -18.02 18.35
C VAL A 18 -3.31 -17.58 16.88
N ASN A 19 -4.34 -16.85 16.41
CA ASN A 19 -4.52 -16.54 14.98
C ASN A 19 -4.61 -15.04 14.66
N THR A 20 -4.45 -14.14 15.62
CA THR A 20 -4.64 -12.70 15.36
C THR A 20 -3.40 -12.00 14.77
N LEU A 21 -2.20 -12.54 14.95
CA LEU A 21 -0.94 -11.90 14.47
C LEU A 21 -0.65 -12.16 12.99
N PHE A 22 -1.01 -13.33 12.45
CA PHE A 22 -0.75 -13.69 11.05
C PHE A 22 -1.63 -12.93 10.05
N CYS A 23 -2.86 -12.57 10.44
CA CYS A 23 -3.80 -11.87 9.56
C CYS A 23 -3.29 -10.46 9.21
N ASN A 24 -2.74 -9.75 10.19
CA ASN A 24 -2.28 -8.37 10.02
C ASN A 24 -1.00 -8.28 9.19
N GLU A 25 -0.06 -9.22 9.33
CA GLU A 25 1.17 -9.24 8.54
C GLU A 25 0.88 -9.56 7.07
N LEU A 26 0.00 -10.54 6.81
CA LEU A 26 -0.40 -10.89 5.44
C LEU A 26 -1.10 -9.70 4.75
N GLU A 27 -2.01 -9.02 5.44
CA GLU A 27 -2.69 -7.84 4.91
C GLU A 27 -1.72 -6.67 4.66
N TYR A 28 -0.75 -6.46 5.56
CA TYR A 28 0.29 -5.45 5.41
C TYR A 28 1.19 -5.73 4.20
N GLN A 29 1.68 -6.97 4.04
CA GLN A 29 2.51 -7.35 2.90
C GLN A 29 1.76 -7.23 1.59
N LYS A 30 0.51 -7.70 1.54
CA LYS A 30 -0.36 -7.51 0.37
C LYS A 30 -0.51 -6.04 0.02
N THR A 31 -0.80 -5.20 1.01
CA THR A 31 -0.93 -3.74 0.83
C THR A 31 0.36 -3.14 0.30
N LYS A 32 1.52 -3.52 0.85
CA LYS A 32 2.84 -3.07 0.42
C LYS A 32 3.15 -3.42 -1.04
N MET A 33 2.81 -4.64 -1.44
CA MET A 33 3.06 -5.08 -2.82
C MET A 33 2.11 -4.40 -3.80
N SER A 34 0.82 -4.26 -3.47
CA SER A 34 -0.11 -3.49 -4.29
C SER A 34 0.30 -2.03 -4.43
N PHE A 35 0.80 -1.42 -3.36
CA PHE A 35 1.36 -0.07 -3.38
C PHE A 35 2.54 0.05 -4.33
N LYS A 36 3.50 -0.88 -4.24
CA LYS A 36 4.65 -0.91 -5.15
C LYS A 36 4.21 -1.04 -6.61
N ASN A 37 3.40 -2.05 -6.92
CA ASN A 37 2.97 -2.35 -8.28
C ASN A 37 2.15 -1.21 -8.89
N PHE A 38 1.29 -0.57 -8.10
CA PHE A 38 0.53 0.60 -8.53
C PHE A 38 1.47 1.75 -8.90
N ILE A 39 2.44 2.09 -8.05
CA ILE A 39 3.40 3.16 -8.32
C ILE A 39 4.23 2.86 -9.57
N GLU A 40 4.69 1.62 -9.72
CA GLU A 40 5.45 1.19 -10.89
C GLU A 40 4.65 1.35 -12.19
N CYS A 41 3.37 0.95 -12.16
CA CYS A 41 2.46 1.18 -13.28
C CYS A 41 2.26 2.67 -13.55
N GLU A 42 2.00 3.50 -12.53
CA GLU A 42 1.73 4.92 -12.72
C GLU A 42 2.94 5.70 -13.23
N LEU A 43 4.13 5.42 -12.72
CA LEU A 43 5.37 6.08 -13.14
C LEU A 43 5.83 5.66 -14.55
N THR A 44 5.34 4.52 -15.06
CA THR A 44 5.63 4.02 -16.41
C THR A 44 4.66 4.52 -17.47
N ARG A 45 3.56 5.20 -17.09
CA ARG A 45 2.57 5.68 -18.06
C ARG A 45 3.15 6.70 -19.03
N THR A 46 2.73 6.60 -20.29
CA THR A 46 3.10 7.53 -21.37
C THR A 46 2.76 8.99 -21.10
N ASN A 47 1.80 9.27 -20.21
CA ASN A 47 1.40 10.61 -19.78
C ASN A 47 1.82 10.96 -18.35
N ALA A 48 2.64 10.14 -17.69
CA ALA A 48 3.15 10.47 -16.36
C ALA A 48 3.89 11.81 -16.37
N GLU A 49 3.92 12.51 -15.24
CA GLU A 49 4.80 13.66 -15.03
C GLU A 49 6.23 13.30 -15.43
N ASN A 50 7.03 14.29 -15.84
CA ASN A 50 8.40 14.08 -16.28
C ASN A 50 9.34 13.81 -15.08
N TYR A 51 9.07 12.71 -14.38
CA TYR A 51 10.04 12.06 -13.52
C TYR A 51 11.16 11.51 -14.40
N TYR A 52 12.40 11.49 -13.91
CA TYR A 52 13.59 11.10 -14.68
C TYR A 52 13.52 9.70 -15.32
N PHE A 53 12.52 8.90 -14.95
CA PHE A 53 12.36 7.48 -15.22
C PHE A 53 11.30 7.17 -16.29
N LYS A 54 10.54 8.17 -16.76
CA LYS A 54 9.49 7.97 -17.77
C LYS A 54 10.08 7.37 -19.05
N GLY A 55 9.62 6.18 -19.43
CA GLY A 55 10.09 5.45 -20.61
C GLY A 55 11.51 4.88 -20.51
N LYS A 56 12.12 4.88 -19.32
CA LYS A 56 13.47 4.36 -19.10
C LYS A 56 13.47 3.11 -18.25
N ILE A 57 14.53 2.29 -18.35
CA ILE A 57 14.72 1.12 -17.48
C ILE A 57 14.99 1.61 -16.06
N HIS A 58 14.14 1.21 -15.12
CA HIS A 58 14.23 1.63 -13.72
C HIS A 58 13.87 0.48 -12.76
N LYS A 59 14.19 0.69 -11.48
CA LYS A 59 13.80 -0.15 -10.36
C LYS A 59 13.15 0.71 -9.28
N ILE A 60 12.09 0.20 -8.67
CA ILE A 60 11.43 0.85 -7.54
C ILE A 60 11.60 0.00 -6.29
N ASP A 61 12.12 0.62 -5.23
CA ASP A 61 12.20 0.04 -3.90
C ASP A 61 11.34 0.87 -2.94
N ILE A 62 10.39 0.23 -2.24
CA ILE A 62 9.61 0.89 -1.19
C ILE A 62 10.51 1.05 0.03
N ILE A 63 10.86 2.30 0.35
CA ILE A 63 11.68 2.64 1.51
C ILE A 63 10.85 2.43 2.78
N ASN A 64 9.63 2.97 2.80
CA ASN A 64 8.73 2.85 3.94
C ASN A 64 7.26 3.06 3.52
N MET A 65 6.33 2.38 4.18
CA MET A 65 4.92 2.81 4.24
C MET A 65 4.75 3.56 5.56
N HIS A 66 4.65 4.89 5.48
CA HIS A 66 4.63 5.74 6.66
C HIS A 66 3.34 5.62 7.45
N ASP A 67 2.21 5.53 6.78
CA ASP A 67 0.91 5.54 7.44
C ASP A 67 -0.14 4.84 6.57
N ILE A 68 -0.98 4.03 7.20
CA ILE A 68 -2.20 3.47 6.62
C ILE A 68 -3.34 3.87 7.56
N ARG A 69 -4.16 4.82 7.13
CA ARG A 69 -5.27 5.33 7.93
C ARG A 69 -6.58 5.28 7.16
N ASN A 70 -7.69 5.25 7.89
CA ASN A 70 -9.02 5.31 7.32
C ASN A 70 -9.64 6.68 7.63
N GLU A 71 -10.05 7.40 6.59
CA GLU A 71 -10.79 8.66 6.70
C GLU A 71 -12.16 8.45 6.04
N GLY A 72 -13.21 8.29 6.85
CA GLY A 72 -14.54 7.94 6.37
C GLY A 72 -14.57 6.60 5.64
N ASN A 73 -14.88 6.62 4.34
CA ASN A 73 -14.89 5.43 3.47
C ASN A 73 -13.67 5.33 2.55
N ILE A 74 -12.61 6.11 2.84
CA ILE A 74 -11.37 6.12 2.07
C ILE A 74 -10.23 5.62 2.96
N LYS A 75 -9.53 4.58 2.50
CA LYS A 75 -8.26 4.12 3.06
C LYS A 75 -7.14 4.92 2.41
N ILE A 76 -6.40 5.68 3.20
CA ILE A 76 -5.28 6.51 2.77
C ILE A 76 -4.00 5.76 3.10
N ILE A 77 -3.15 5.59 2.08
CA ILE A 77 -1.83 4.99 2.23
C ILE A 77 -0.80 6.03 1.84
N THR A 78 0.14 6.29 2.75
CA THR A 78 1.29 7.16 2.49
C THR A 78 2.58 6.37 2.62
N GLY A 79 3.54 6.67 1.75
CA GLY A 79 4.83 6.00 1.76
C GLY A 79 5.90 6.74 0.98
N ALA A 80 7.11 6.21 1.05
CA ALA A 80 8.25 6.69 0.30
C ALA A 80 8.78 5.56 -0.61
N ALA A 81 8.97 5.88 -1.88
CA ALA A 81 9.51 4.98 -2.89
C ALA A 81 10.83 5.57 -3.43
N LYS A 82 11.89 4.77 -3.44
CA LYS A 82 13.13 5.12 -4.13
C LYS A 82 13.07 4.57 -5.55
N CYS A 83 13.13 5.45 -6.52
CA CYS A 83 13.22 5.12 -7.93
C CYS A 83 14.67 5.22 -8.38
N PHE A 84 15.18 4.18 -9.04
CA PHE A 84 16.54 4.10 -9.56
C PHE A 84 16.50 3.92 -11.08
N GLU A 85 17.14 4.81 -11.83
CA GLU A 85 17.37 4.63 -13.27
C GLU A 85 18.61 3.78 -13.45
N ILE A 86 18.48 2.61 -14.08
CA ILE A 86 19.58 1.62 -14.13
C ILE A 86 20.74 2.12 -14.99
N ILE A 87 20.44 2.77 -16.12
CA ILE A 87 21.45 3.19 -17.11
C ILE A 87 22.28 4.38 -16.59
N SER A 88 21.62 5.41 -16.06
CA SER A 88 22.30 6.62 -15.59
C SER A 88 22.79 6.53 -14.13
N GLN A 89 22.45 5.44 -13.43
CA GLN A 89 22.68 5.25 -11.98
C GLN A 89 22.13 6.38 -11.11
N LYS A 90 21.15 7.15 -11.61
CA LYS A 90 20.50 8.20 -10.84
C LYS A 90 19.40 7.60 -9.98
N SER A 91 19.25 8.13 -8.77
CA SER A 91 18.16 7.76 -7.88
C SER A 91 17.39 8.99 -7.44
N GLN A 92 16.10 8.81 -7.21
CA GLN A 92 15.22 9.86 -6.70
C GLN A 92 14.25 9.23 -5.72
N THR A 93 14.01 9.90 -4.59
CA THR A 93 12.96 9.50 -3.66
C THR A 93 11.67 10.24 -4.01
N LEU A 94 10.57 9.49 -4.02
CA LEU A 94 9.22 10.00 -4.18
C LEU A 94 8.43 9.74 -2.91
N PHE A 95 7.75 10.78 -2.42
CA PHE A 95 6.72 10.64 -1.40
C PHE A 95 5.38 10.47 -2.09
N VAL A 96 4.70 9.37 -1.79
CA VAL A 96 3.51 8.93 -2.49
C VAL A 96 2.34 8.81 -1.51
N THR A 97 1.19 9.33 -1.93
CA THR A 97 -0.07 9.23 -1.19
C THR A 97 -1.16 8.70 -2.12
N ILE A 98 -1.87 7.65 -1.68
CA ILE A 98 -2.91 6.98 -2.45
C ILE A 98 -4.18 6.92 -1.59
N GLY A 99 -5.30 7.37 -2.16
CA GLY A 99 -6.62 7.23 -1.58
C GLY A 99 -7.36 6.07 -2.23
N ILE A 100 -7.76 5.08 -1.46
CA ILE A 100 -8.44 3.87 -1.92
C ILE A 100 -9.85 3.85 -1.36
N LYS A 101 -10.84 3.60 -2.21
CA LYS A 101 -12.21 3.37 -1.80
C LYS A 101 -12.69 2.01 -2.24
N LYS A 102 -13.38 1.32 -1.33
CA LYS A 102 -14.11 0.10 -1.66
C LYS A 102 -15.41 0.48 -2.34
N ILE A 103 -15.59 0.01 -3.58
CA ILE A 103 -16.79 0.19 -4.39
C ILE A 103 -17.27 -1.21 -4.76
N LEU A 104 -18.40 -1.63 -4.18
CA LEU A 104 -18.88 -3.01 -4.20
C LEU A 104 -17.83 -3.95 -3.58
N GLU A 105 -17.39 -4.98 -4.31
CA GLU A 105 -16.37 -5.93 -3.89
C GLU A 105 -14.95 -5.50 -4.29
N ASN A 106 -14.80 -4.42 -5.04
CA ASN A 106 -13.52 -3.98 -5.58
C ASN A 106 -12.94 -2.77 -4.83
N GLU A 107 -11.64 -2.76 -4.63
CA GLU A 107 -10.91 -1.58 -4.19
C GLU A 107 -10.46 -0.77 -5.40
N LYS A 108 -10.69 0.55 -5.37
CA LYS A 108 -10.31 1.47 -6.46
C LYS A 108 -9.50 2.64 -5.91
N VAL A 109 -8.50 3.07 -6.68
CA VAL A 109 -7.77 4.31 -6.39
C VAL A 109 -8.64 5.49 -6.80
N LEU A 110 -8.89 6.39 -5.86
CA LEU A 110 -9.62 7.65 -6.06
C LEU A 110 -8.69 8.84 -6.23
N TYR A 111 -7.52 8.80 -5.59
CA TYR A 111 -6.49 9.79 -5.79
C TYR A 111 -5.09 9.18 -5.70
N PHE A 112 -4.16 9.75 -6.45
CA PHE A 112 -2.75 9.42 -6.46
C PHE A 112 -1.96 10.72 -6.54
N LEU A 113 -1.01 10.89 -5.62
CA LEU A 113 -0.10 12.03 -5.58
C LEU A 113 1.31 11.51 -5.35
N ALA A 114 2.26 11.95 -6.18
CA ALA A 114 3.68 11.64 -6.04
C ALA A 114 4.49 12.95 -6.10
N LYS A 115 5.39 13.17 -5.13
CA LYS A 115 6.20 14.39 -5.04
C LYS A 115 7.67 14.12 -4.78
N LYS A 116 8.51 15.00 -5.31
CA LYS A 116 9.95 15.09 -4.97
C LYS A 116 10.07 15.91 -3.68
N GLU A 117 10.62 15.33 -2.61
CA GLU A 117 10.96 15.96 -1.32
C GLU A 117 9.81 16.47 -0.41
N ASN A 118 10.13 16.62 0.89
CA ASN A 118 9.33 17.05 2.05
C ASN A 118 7.97 17.72 1.77
N ALA A 119 6.86 17.02 2.01
CA ALA A 119 5.53 17.66 2.00
C ALA A 119 4.82 17.54 3.36
N PRO A 120 4.76 18.63 4.14
CA PRO A 120 3.82 18.78 5.24
C PRO A 120 2.39 19.13 4.79
N VAL A 121 2.16 19.31 3.48
CA VAL A 121 0.89 19.82 2.93
C VAL A 121 0.29 18.81 1.96
N PHE A 122 -0.10 17.65 2.47
CA PHE A 122 -0.69 16.61 1.62
C PHE A 122 -2.22 16.71 1.53
N LEU A 123 -2.93 17.00 2.63
CA LEU A 123 -4.40 16.89 2.64
C LEU A 123 -5.14 17.95 1.79
N ILE A 124 -4.62 19.17 1.68
CA ILE A 124 -5.30 20.27 0.96
C ILE A 124 -5.19 20.08 -0.56
N GLU A 125 -4.01 19.73 -1.06
CA GLU A 125 -3.76 19.53 -2.49
C GLU A 125 -4.49 18.29 -3.04
N LEU A 126 -4.72 17.29 -2.18
CA LEU A 126 -5.52 16.10 -2.46
C LEU A 126 -7.01 16.39 -2.70
N ALA A 127 -7.56 17.44 -2.08
CA ALA A 127 -8.94 17.85 -2.29
C ALA A 127 -9.11 18.62 -3.61
N GLU A 128 -8.07 19.33 -4.04
CA GLU A 128 -8.11 20.21 -5.21
C GLU A 128 -7.89 19.49 -6.54
N ASN A 129 -7.14 18.37 -6.54
CA ASN A 129 -6.80 17.63 -7.77
C ASN A 129 -7.16 16.13 -7.65
N PRO A 130 -8.46 15.78 -7.74
CA PRO A 130 -8.86 14.37 -7.72
C PRO A 130 -8.27 13.62 -8.92
N TYR A 131 -7.81 12.40 -8.68
CA TYR A 131 -7.29 11.56 -9.76
C TYR A 131 -8.46 11.09 -10.63
N ASN A 132 -8.48 11.62 -11.85
CA ASN A 132 -9.63 11.47 -12.75
C ASN A 132 -9.84 10.04 -13.24
N GLU A 133 -8.86 9.15 -13.08
CA GLU A 133 -8.93 7.75 -13.50
C GLU A 133 -9.11 6.81 -12.31
N ARG A 134 -10.25 6.10 -12.27
CA ARG A 134 -10.54 5.13 -11.21
C ARG A 134 -9.88 3.78 -11.49
N CYS A 135 -8.55 3.74 -11.42
CA CYS A 135 -7.76 2.51 -11.57
C CYS A 135 -8.15 1.48 -10.49
N LEU A 136 -8.27 0.21 -10.88
CA LEU A 136 -8.60 -0.88 -9.96
C LEU A 136 -7.38 -1.19 -9.09
N TRP A 137 -7.42 -0.83 -7.81
CA TRP A 137 -6.36 -1.20 -6.85
C TRP A 137 -6.15 -2.72 -6.82
N THR A 138 -7.24 -3.47 -6.98
CA THR A 138 -7.25 -4.93 -7.04
C THR A 138 -6.68 -5.53 -8.34
N GLN A 139 -6.01 -4.79 -9.22
CA GLN A 139 -5.27 -5.38 -10.34
C GLN A 139 -3.77 -5.47 -10.08
N TYR A 140 -3.27 -4.83 -9.02
CA TYR A 140 -1.83 -4.66 -8.76
C TYR A 140 -1.27 -5.72 -7.81
N TRP A 141 -1.64 -7.00 -7.96
CA TRP A 141 -1.21 -8.05 -7.03
C TRP A 141 0.10 -8.72 -7.44
N ILE A 142 0.63 -9.50 -6.51
CA ILE A 142 1.82 -10.33 -6.69
C ILE A 142 1.54 -11.35 -7.79
N ASN A 143 2.29 -11.30 -8.90
CA ASN A 143 2.47 -12.51 -9.69
C ASN A 143 3.43 -13.40 -8.89
N THR A 144 2.90 -14.42 -8.25
CA THR A 144 3.68 -15.35 -7.42
C THR A 144 4.38 -16.44 -8.24
N ASN A 145 4.33 -16.35 -9.57
CA ASN A 145 5.03 -17.28 -10.47
C ASN A 145 6.52 -16.98 -10.55
#